data_AF-H6LJH6-F1
#
_entry.id   AF-H6LJH6-F1
#
_cell.length_a   1.000
_cell.length_b   1.000
_cell.length_c   1.000
_cell.angle_alpha   90.00
_cell.angle_beta   90.00
_cell.angle_gamma   90.00
#
_symmetry.space_group_name_H-M   'P 1'
#
loop_
_entity.id
_entity.type
_entity.pdbx_description
1 polymer ?
#
loop_
_entity_poly.entity_id
_entity_poly.type
_entity_poly.pdbx_seq_one_letter_code
_entity_poly.pdbx_strand_id
1 'polypeptide(L)'
;MCTSITLMTTNHINTLSRTMDFAFVLNQELLFIPRAYPLLSEIDATERPTNYAVMGMGRNIDTYVFADGLNEAGLACATLYFPGYAHYNEELIAGKTNLAPHEVAGWLLTNFSNIDEVKTAAAELNIINRPFKLMNIVTPFHWIITDKTGATIVIEPMKDGLVIHDNPHGVMTNSPDFNWHLTNVRNYVSVKPNNNKSIELNGITFEPFGNGSGAVGLPGDYLPPSRFLRALFGKETINKIENEDECVNAAFHILASVDIPKGSVRTDQGVDYTQYTASMVCNTGTYYFKTYDNNQITRFCLFNEDFEAKEPKTWNVLLPQQYKQLN
;
A
#
# COMPACT_ATOMS: atom_id res chain seq x y z
N MET A 1 -2.21 -11.13 -0.46
CA MET A 1 -2.90 -10.25 0.52
C MET A 1 -2.05 -9.01 0.81
N CYS A 2 -2.56 -7.87 1.24
CA CYS A 2 -1.70 -6.69 1.49
C CYS A 2 -2.31 -5.80 2.57
N THR A 3 -1.49 -5.02 3.27
CA THR A 3 -1.94 -3.98 4.21
C THR A 3 -1.22 -2.67 3.92
N SER A 4 -1.93 -1.54 3.94
CA SER A 4 -1.35 -0.21 3.81
C SER A 4 -1.88 0.73 4.88
N ILE A 5 -1.01 1.65 5.32
CA ILE A 5 -1.32 2.71 6.26
C ILE A 5 -0.70 4.03 5.79
N THR A 6 -1.30 5.16 6.14
CA THR A 6 -0.63 6.46 6.13
C THR A 6 -0.32 6.90 7.54
N LEU A 7 0.78 7.63 7.73
CA LEU A 7 1.10 8.31 8.99
C LEU A 7 1.55 9.73 8.69
N MET A 8 1.30 10.64 9.63
CA MET A 8 1.68 12.03 9.48
C MET A 8 2.42 12.49 10.73
N THR A 9 3.57 13.13 10.53
CA THR A 9 4.30 13.78 11.62
C THR A 9 3.64 15.09 12.03
N THR A 10 4.08 15.63 13.16
CA THR A 10 3.57 16.89 13.71
C THR A 10 4.01 18.12 12.91
N ASN A 11 5.04 17.95 12.08
CA ASN A 11 5.48 18.91 11.08
C ASN A 11 4.94 18.59 9.68
N HIS A 12 3.83 17.84 9.59
CA HIS A 12 3.13 17.51 8.34
C HIS A 12 3.96 16.78 7.28
N ILE A 13 4.88 15.90 7.71
CA ILE A 13 5.50 14.92 6.81
C ILE A 13 4.57 13.71 6.73
N ASN A 14 4.00 13.48 5.55
CA ASN A 14 3.06 12.40 5.28
C ASN A 14 3.76 11.20 4.64
N THR A 15 3.36 10.01 5.04
CA THR A 15 3.86 8.75 4.51
C THR A 15 2.73 7.85 4.05
N LEU A 16 2.98 7.04 3.02
CA LEU A 16 2.21 5.85 2.70
C LEU A 16 3.12 4.65 2.90
N SER A 17 2.70 3.69 3.71
CA SER A 17 3.48 2.48 3.98
C SER A 17 2.64 1.25 3.73
N ARG A 18 3.25 0.15 3.33
CA ARG A 18 2.51 -1.07 2.98
C ARG A 18 3.33 -2.36 3.12
N THR A 19 2.63 -3.47 3.33
CA THR A 19 3.14 -4.83 3.13
C THR A 19 2.74 -5.37 1.77
N MET A 20 3.63 -6.12 1.14
CA MET A 20 3.31 -6.96 -0.02
C MET A 20 3.21 -8.42 0.42
N ASP A 21 2.00 -8.93 0.61
CA ASP A 21 1.81 -10.35 0.93
C ASP A 21 1.36 -11.09 -0.33
N PHE A 22 2.12 -12.08 -0.77
CA PHE A 22 1.67 -12.85 -1.94
C PHE A 22 2.28 -14.23 -2.00
N ALA A 23 1.49 -15.19 -2.51
CA ALA A 23 1.96 -16.55 -2.76
C ALA A 23 2.85 -16.63 -4.02
N PHE A 24 2.57 -15.81 -5.03
CA PHE A 24 3.44 -15.68 -6.19
C PHE A 24 4.63 -14.77 -5.86
N VAL A 25 5.85 -15.27 -6.01
CA VAL A 25 7.07 -14.50 -5.74
C VAL A 25 7.23 -13.42 -6.80
N LEU A 26 7.10 -12.16 -6.39
CA LEU A 26 7.10 -11.03 -7.32
C LEU A 26 8.49 -10.84 -7.96
N ASN A 27 9.58 -11.19 -7.27
CA ASN A 27 10.98 -10.78 -7.50
C ASN A 27 11.13 -9.30 -7.88
N GLN A 28 10.48 -8.46 -7.09
CA GLN A 28 10.41 -7.03 -7.27
C GLN A 28 11.75 -6.32 -7.46
N GLU A 29 11.69 -5.23 -8.23
CA GLU A 29 12.79 -4.33 -8.53
C GLU A 29 12.42 -2.92 -8.04
N LEU A 30 13.41 -2.16 -7.62
CA LEU A 30 13.23 -0.72 -7.42
C LEU A 30 13.37 -0.04 -8.78
N LEU A 31 12.35 0.72 -9.17
CA LEU A 31 12.26 1.39 -10.46
C LEU A 31 12.35 2.91 -10.27
N PHE A 32 13.02 3.57 -11.21
CA PHE A 32 12.96 5.02 -11.42
C PHE A 32 12.62 5.29 -12.88
N ILE A 33 11.64 6.15 -13.12
CA ILE A 33 11.23 6.59 -14.45
C ILE A 33 11.33 8.12 -14.51
N PRO A 34 12.13 8.69 -15.42
CA PRO A 34 12.26 10.13 -15.58
C PRO A 34 11.01 10.75 -16.21
N ARG A 35 10.96 12.07 -16.30
CA ARG A 35 9.92 12.80 -17.06
C ARG A 35 10.05 12.56 -18.55
N ALA A 36 8.98 12.83 -19.28
CA ALA A 36 8.87 12.70 -20.73
C ALA A 36 9.20 11.30 -21.29
N TYR A 37 9.33 10.28 -20.43
CA TYR A 37 9.58 8.91 -20.87
C TYR A 37 8.30 8.34 -21.50
N PRO A 38 8.34 7.82 -22.74
CA PRO A 38 7.15 7.37 -23.45
C PRO A 38 6.71 5.97 -22.98
N LEU A 39 5.93 5.90 -21.90
CA LEU A 39 5.34 4.64 -21.47
C LEU A 39 4.31 4.17 -22.50
N LEU A 40 4.47 2.94 -23.00
CA LEU A 40 3.52 2.35 -23.93
C LEU A 40 2.37 1.72 -23.15
N SER A 41 1.13 2.05 -23.54
CA SER A 41 -0.03 1.36 -23.00
C SER A 41 -0.12 -0.06 -23.54
N GLU A 42 -0.37 -1.03 -22.66
CA GLU A 42 -0.62 -2.41 -23.07
C GLU A 42 -1.98 -2.60 -23.74
N ILE A 43 -2.88 -1.62 -23.63
CA ILE A 43 -4.23 -1.69 -24.22
C ILE A 43 -4.20 -1.47 -25.73
N ASP A 44 -3.48 -0.45 -26.19
CA ASP A 44 -3.56 0.07 -27.56
C ASP A 44 -2.20 0.49 -28.15
N ALA A 45 -1.10 0.25 -27.44
CA ALA A 45 0.26 0.64 -27.80
C ALA A 45 0.45 2.17 -27.97
N THR A 46 -0.46 2.99 -27.45
CA THR A 46 -0.29 4.45 -27.45
C THR A 46 0.80 4.86 -26.46
N GLU A 47 1.65 5.81 -26.88
CA GLU A 47 2.61 6.45 -25.99
C GLU A 47 1.88 7.38 -25.00
N ARG A 48 2.22 7.23 -23.73
CA ARG A 48 1.74 8.06 -22.62
C ARG A 48 2.97 8.60 -21.89
N PRO A 49 3.54 9.72 -22.37
CA PRO A 49 4.71 10.33 -21.76
C PRO A 49 4.48 10.67 -20.29
N THR A 50 5.49 10.43 -19.45
CA THR A 50 5.43 10.78 -18.03
C THR A 50 5.48 12.30 -17.83
N ASN A 51 4.54 12.87 -17.07
CA ASN A 51 4.59 14.28 -16.67
C ASN A 51 5.44 14.49 -15.42
N TYR A 52 5.47 13.49 -14.54
CA TYR A 52 6.25 13.47 -13.31
C TYR A 52 7.26 12.32 -13.32
N ALA A 53 8.44 12.58 -12.78
CA ALA A 53 9.38 11.52 -12.43
C ALA A 53 8.82 10.67 -11.28
N VAL A 54 8.99 9.36 -11.38
CA VAL A 54 8.40 8.37 -10.46
C VAL A 54 9.47 7.40 -9.96
N MET A 55 9.35 7.01 -8.69
CA MET A 55 10.07 5.85 -8.15
C MET A 55 9.11 4.93 -7.40
N GLY A 56 9.38 3.63 -7.43
CA GLY A 56 8.64 2.69 -6.62
C GLY A 56 9.08 1.25 -6.82
N MET A 57 8.43 0.35 -6.09
CA MET A 57 8.66 -1.08 -6.23
C MET A 57 7.76 -1.65 -7.32
N GLY A 58 8.34 -2.44 -8.21
CA GLY A 58 7.64 -2.91 -9.40
C GLY A 58 8.42 -3.93 -10.19
N ARG A 59 8.12 -4.00 -11.48
CA ARG A 59 8.79 -4.85 -12.47
C ARG A 59 8.90 -4.17 -13.82
N ASN A 60 9.99 -4.44 -14.51
CA ASN A 60 10.09 -4.23 -15.96
C ASN A 60 9.80 -5.55 -16.71
N ILE A 61 8.67 -5.60 -17.40
CA ILE A 61 8.22 -6.77 -18.20
C ILE A 61 7.74 -6.31 -19.58
N ASP A 62 8.68 -5.86 -20.41
CA ASP A 62 8.44 -5.09 -21.65
C ASP A 62 7.90 -3.66 -21.42
N THR A 63 7.26 -3.43 -20.27
CA THR A 63 6.83 -2.14 -19.74
C THR A 63 7.03 -2.09 -18.23
N TYR A 64 6.91 -0.90 -17.64
CA TYR A 64 7.10 -0.69 -16.21
C TYR A 64 5.75 -0.72 -15.47
N VAL A 65 5.64 -1.65 -14.52
CA VAL A 65 4.46 -1.81 -13.67
C VAL A 65 4.84 -1.60 -12.21
N PHE A 66 4.04 -0.80 -11.50
CA PHE A 66 4.27 -0.47 -10.10
C PHE A 66 3.30 -1.22 -9.18
N ALA A 67 3.87 -1.89 -8.17
CA ALA A 67 3.10 -2.36 -7.03
C ALA A 67 2.79 -1.19 -6.08
N ASP A 68 3.76 -0.31 -5.87
CA ASP A 68 3.63 0.92 -5.11
C ASP A 68 4.77 1.89 -5.46
N GLY A 69 4.59 3.17 -5.19
CA GLY A 69 5.58 4.20 -5.46
C GLY A 69 5.13 5.61 -5.11
N LEU A 70 6.01 6.58 -5.35
CA LEU A 70 5.73 8.00 -5.27
C LEU A 70 6.34 8.76 -6.44
N ASN A 71 5.79 9.93 -6.72
CA ASN A 71 6.34 10.85 -7.71
C ASN A 71 7.01 12.07 -7.07
N GLU A 72 7.69 12.85 -7.88
CA GLU A 72 8.40 14.06 -7.44
C GLU A 72 7.48 15.17 -6.89
N ALA A 73 6.21 15.16 -7.28
CA ALA A 73 5.20 16.07 -6.72
C ALA A 73 4.76 15.64 -5.32
N GLY A 74 5.06 14.40 -4.92
CA GLY A 74 4.73 13.83 -3.62
C GLY A 74 3.36 13.17 -3.56
N LEU A 75 2.83 12.74 -4.71
CA LEU A 75 1.74 11.78 -4.76
C LEU A 75 2.33 10.38 -4.56
N ALA A 76 1.76 9.60 -3.65
CA ALA A 76 2.11 8.20 -3.42
C ALA A 76 0.90 7.30 -3.67
N CYS A 77 1.14 6.11 -4.22
CA CYS A 77 0.11 5.14 -4.57
C CYS A 77 0.57 3.73 -4.24
N ALA A 78 -0.35 2.88 -3.77
CA ALA A 78 -0.11 1.44 -3.62
C ALA A 78 -1.29 0.62 -4.17
N THR A 79 -0.95 -0.40 -4.95
CA THR A 79 -1.88 -1.39 -5.51
C THR A 79 -2.03 -2.56 -4.54
N LEU A 80 -3.24 -2.92 -4.16
CA LEU A 80 -3.51 -4.05 -3.28
C LEU A 80 -4.57 -4.98 -3.92
N TYR A 81 -4.54 -6.25 -3.54
CA TYR A 81 -5.45 -7.27 -4.06
C TYR A 81 -6.92 -7.02 -3.63
N PHE A 82 -7.89 -7.24 -4.51
CA PHE A 82 -9.33 -7.00 -4.24
C PHE A 82 -10.25 -8.12 -4.78
N PRO A 83 -9.98 -9.38 -4.39
CA PRO A 83 -10.62 -10.56 -4.98
C PRO A 83 -12.11 -10.66 -4.66
N GLY A 84 -12.92 -11.02 -5.67
CA GLY A 84 -14.37 -11.23 -5.51
C GLY A 84 -15.20 -9.94 -5.51
N TYR A 85 -14.55 -8.78 -5.58
CA TYR A 85 -15.21 -7.47 -5.61
C TYR A 85 -14.79 -6.64 -6.84
N ALA A 86 -13.52 -6.70 -7.23
CA ALA A 86 -13.02 -6.01 -8.43
C ALA A 86 -13.80 -6.43 -9.69
N HIS A 87 -14.28 -5.44 -10.44
CA HIS A 87 -14.96 -5.64 -11.72
C HIS A 87 -14.38 -4.70 -12.79
N TYR A 88 -14.15 -5.24 -13.99
CA TYR A 88 -13.52 -4.54 -15.10
C TYR A 88 -14.38 -4.65 -16.35
N ASN A 89 -14.34 -3.61 -17.19
CA ASN A 89 -15.09 -3.57 -18.44
C ASN A 89 -14.42 -4.43 -19.51
N GLU A 90 -15.19 -5.05 -20.39
CA GLU A 90 -14.64 -5.86 -21.48
C GLU A 90 -14.22 -5.02 -22.69
N GLU A 91 -14.89 -3.88 -22.89
CA GLU A 91 -14.79 -3.03 -24.07
C GLU A 91 -14.09 -1.70 -23.79
N LEU A 92 -13.39 -1.21 -24.80
CA LEU A 92 -12.81 0.14 -24.79
C LEU A 92 -13.94 1.17 -24.92
N ILE A 93 -13.85 2.24 -24.14
CA ILE A 93 -14.79 3.36 -24.23
C ILE A 93 -14.07 4.52 -24.91
N ALA A 94 -14.59 4.94 -26.06
CA ALA A 94 -14.05 6.07 -26.82
C ALA A 94 -14.08 7.36 -25.98
N GLY A 95 -12.98 8.12 -26.03
CA GLY A 95 -12.83 9.37 -25.26
C GLY A 95 -12.44 9.18 -23.79
N LYS A 96 -12.47 7.95 -23.26
CA LYS A 96 -11.99 7.63 -21.91
C LYS A 96 -10.53 7.21 -21.90
N THR A 97 -9.90 7.33 -20.73
CA THR A 97 -8.58 6.73 -20.48
C THR A 97 -8.77 5.24 -20.25
N ASN A 98 -8.40 4.41 -21.22
CA ASN A 98 -8.49 2.96 -21.13
C ASN A 98 -7.18 2.39 -20.57
N LEU A 99 -7.24 1.62 -19.48
CA LEU A 99 -6.10 1.02 -18.80
C LEU A 99 -6.38 -0.42 -18.40
N ALA A 100 -5.36 -1.29 -18.44
CA ALA A 100 -5.38 -2.55 -17.72
C ALA A 100 -5.22 -2.29 -16.20
N PRO A 101 -5.66 -3.21 -15.32
CA PRO A 101 -5.60 -2.99 -13.87
C PRO A 101 -4.17 -2.72 -13.38
N HIS A 102 -3.18 -3.41 -13.93
CA HIS A 102 -1.77 -3.26 -13.57
C HIS A 102 -1.12 -1.95 -14.08
N GLU A 103 -1.76 -1.21 -14.98
CA GLU A 103 -1.23 0.08 -15.46
C GLU A 103 -1.69 1.27 -14.59
N VAL A 104 -2.75 1.10 -13.79
CA VAL A 104 -3.43 2.21 -13.07
C VAL A 104 -2.49 2.95 -12.11
N ALA A 105 -1.69 2.24 -11.30
CA ALA A 105 -0.77 2.90 -10.37
C ALA A 105 0.31 3.72 -11.10
N GLY A 106 0.86 3.18 -12.20
CA GLY A 106 1.83 3.89 -13.03
C GLY A 106 1.22 5.14 -13.68
N TRP A 107 -0.01 5.03 -14.20
CA TRP A 107 -0.74 6.17 -14.75
C TRP A 107 -0.98 7.26 -13.70
N LEU A 108 -1.44 6.88 -12.50
CA LEU A 108 -1.68 7.82 -11.40
C LEU A 108 -0.41 8.59 -11.04
N LEU A 109 0.69 7.87 -10.81
CA LEU A 109 1.97 8.46 -10.38
C LEU A 109 2.61 9.33 -11.46
N THR A 110 2.44 8.99 -12.74
CA THR A 110 3.09 9.73 -13.83
C THR A 110 2.30 10.94 -14.29
N ASN A 111 1.02 11.09 -13.93
CA ASN A 111 0.14 12.13 -14.47
C ASN A 111 -0.33 13.19 -13.47
N PHE A 112 -0.37 12.90 -12.17
CA PHE A 112 -1.02 13.79 -11.19
C PHE A 112 -0.11 14.19 -10.04
N SER A 113 -0.31 15.39 -9.50
CA SER A 113 0.47 15.93 -8.40
C SER A 113 -0.19 15.81 -7.03
N ASN A 114 -1.52 15.67 -6.98
CA ASN A 114 -2.31 15.72 -5.75
C ASN A 114 -3.64 14.95 -5.86
N ILE A 115 -4.33 14.77 -4.74
CA ILE A 115 -5.59 14.01 -4.68
C ILE A 115 -6.73 14.65 -5.47
N ASP A 116 -6.81 15.98 -5.57
CA ASP A 116 -7.90 16.65 -6.28
C ASP A 116 -7.82 16.40 -7.80
N GLU A 117 -6.62 16.42 -8.36
CA GLU A 117 -6.35 16.02 -9.75
C GLU A 117 -6.72 14.55 -9.99
N VAL A 118 -6.34 13.66 -9.06
CA VAL A 118 -6.67 12.22 -9.17
C VAL A 118 -8.19 12.01 -9.16
N LYS A 119 -8.93 12.64 -8.25
CA LYS A 119 -10.40 12.54 -8.19
C LYS A 119 -11.05 12.99 -9.49
N THR A 120 -10.56 14.09 -10.06
CA THR A 120 -11.07 14.63 -11.32
C THR A 120 -10.82 13.65 -12.47
N ALA A 121 -9.60 13.11 -12.58
CA ALA A 121 -9.23 12.21 -13.67
C ALA A 121 -9.84 10.82 -13.55
N ALA A 122 -10.08 10.32 -12.34
CA ALA A 122 -10.66 9.00 -12.11
C ALA A 122 -12.08 8.86 -12.67
N ALA A 123 -12.84 9.95 -12.85
CA ALA A 123 -14.15 9.93 -13.52
C ALA A 123 -14.07 9.49 -15.00
N GLU A 124 -12.94 9.79 -15.66
CA GLU A 124 -12.67 9.48 -17.07
C GLU A 124 -11.95 8.15 -17.27
N LEU A 125 -11.66 7.43 -16.17
CA LEU A 125 -10.96 6.16 -16.21
C LEU A 125 -11.91 5.01 -16.60
N ASN A 126 -11.47 4.18 -17.54
CA ASN A 126 -12.08 2.92 -17.91
C ASN A 126 -11.07 1.79 -17.71
N ILE A 127 -11.32 0.89 -16.75
CA ILE A 127 -10.40 -0.21 -16.46
C ILE A 127 -10.88 -1.46 -17.20
N ILE A 128 -10.01 -1.98 -18.08
CA ILE A 128 -10.32 -3.07 -19.00
C ILE A 128 -9.90 -4.42 -18.42
N ASN A 129 -10.72 -5.43 -18.63
CA ASN A 129 -10.41 -6.82 -18.33
C ASN A 129 -9.24 -7.30 -19.22
N ARG A 130 -8.01 -7.17 -18.72
CA ARG A 130 -6.78 -7.61 -19.40
C ARG A 130 -5.87 -8.40 -18.46
N PRO A 131 -5.37 -9.57 -18.90
CA PRO A 131 -4.50 -10.39 -18.07
C PRO A 131 -3.12 -9.74 -17.93
N PHE A 132 -2.58 -9.82 -16.72
CA PHE A 132 -1.22 -9.39 -16.43
C PHE A 132 -0.23 -10.45 -16.92
N LYS A 133 0.67 -10.10 -17.84
CA LYS A 133 1.59 -11.04 -18.52
C LYS A 133 2.36 -11.96 -17.55
N LEU A 134 2.84 -11.40 -16.43
CA LEU A 134 3.65 -12.13 -15.44
C LEU A 134 2.88 -13.27 -14.75
N MET A 135 1.56 -13.12 -14.62
CA MET A 135 0.70 -14.05 -13.87
C MET A 135 -0.30 -14.82 -14.74
N ASN A 136 -0.50 -14.37 -15.98
CA ASN A 136 -1.49 -14.89 -16.92
C ASN A 136 -2.93 -14.92 -16.33
N ILE A 137 -3.24 -13.98 -15.45
CA ILE A 137 -4.58 -13.75 -14.89
C ILE A 137 -4.87 -12.26 -14.87
N VAL A 138 -6.15 -11.90 -14.85
CA VAL A 138 -6.57 -10.53 -14.60
C VAL A 138 -6.55 -10.34 -13.10
N THR A 139 -5.60 -9.56 -12.63
CA THR A 139 -5.36 -9.37 -11.20
C THR A 139 -6.41 -8.43 -10.60
N PRO A 140 -7.24 -8.89 -9.65
CA PRO A 140 -8.22 -8.02 -9.00
C PRO A 140 -7.50 -7.07 -8.06
N PHE A 141 -7.57 -5.78 -8.35
CA PHE A 141 -6.88 -4.70 -7.66
C PHE A 141 -7.82 -3.57 -7.25
N HIS A 142 -7.43 -2.92 -6.15
CA HIS A 142 -7.86 -1.59 -5.73
C HIS A 142 -6.65 -0.77 -5.30
N TRP A 143 -6.81 0.55 -5.15
CA TRP A 143 -5.67 1.46 -4.95
C TRP A 143 -5.91 2.39 -3.78
N ILE A 144 -4.87 2.60 -2.98
CA ILE A 144 -4.79 3.68 -1.99
C ILE A 144 -3.83 4.74 -2.52
N ILE A 145 -4.24 6.00 -2.43
CA ILE A 145 -3.46 7.14 -2.91
C ILE A 145 -3.44 8.20 -1.83
N THR A 146 -2.29 8.83 -1.59
CA THR A 146 -2.15 10.00 -0.71
C THR A 146 -1.19 11.02 -1.30
N ASP A 147 -1.28 12.28 -0.88
CA ASP A 147 -0.34 13.33 -1.28
C ASP A 147 0.35 13.99 -0.07
N LYS A 148 1.19 15.00 -0.32
CA LYS A 148 1.94 15.74 0.73
C LYS A 148 1.06 16.39 1.79
N THR A 149 -0.23 16.63 1.52
CA THR A 149 -1.16 17.26 2.47
C THR A 149 -1.69 16.28 3.51
N GLY A 150 -1.57 14.97 3.25
CA GLY A 150 -2.19 13.91 4.04
C GLY A 150 -3.58 13.50 3.56
N ALA A 151 -4.15 14.20 2.55
CA ALA A 151 -5.36 13.76 1.88
C ALA A 151 -5.14 12.33 1.34
N THR A 152 -6.08 11.43 1.61
CA THR A 152 -5.96 10.01 1.25
C THR A 152 -7.29 9.52 0.70
N ILE A 153 -7.24 8.78 -0.40
CA ILE A 153 -8.40 8.15 -1.03
C ILE A 153 -8.17 6.67 -1.28
N VAL A 154 -9.28 5.95 -1.45
CA VAL A 154 -9.32 4.58 -1.98
C VAL A 154 -10.12 4.58 -3.27
N ILE A 155 -9.60 3.90 -4.30
CA ILE A 155 -10.28 3.70 -5.58
C ILE A 155 -10.58 2.20 -5.74
N GLU A 156 -11.86 1.86 -5.81
CA GLU A 156 -12.35 0.49 -5.94
C GLU A 156 -13.13 0.33 -7.26
N PRO A 157 -12.69 -0.57 -8.17
CA PRO A 157 -13.43 -0.87 -9.39
C PRO A 157 -14.55 -1.87 -9.08
N MET A 158 -15.78 -1.39 -8.97
CA MET A 158 -16.94 -2.18 -8.56
C MET A 158 -17.83 -2.54 -9.75
N LYS A 159 -18.75 -3.49 -9.56
CA LYS A 159 -19.71 -3.90 -10.61
C LYS A 159 -20.52 -2.73 -11.18
N ASP A 160 -20.87 -1.76 -10.34
CA ASP A 160 -21.67 -0.59 -10.71
C ASP A 160 -20.79 0.60 -11.17
N GLY A 161 -19.47 0.40 -11.28
CA GLY A 161 -18.52 1.40 -11.73
C GLY A 161 -17.38 1.66 -10.75
N LEU A 162 -16.53 2.63 -11.08
CA LEU A 162 -15.42 3.05 -10.24
C LEU A 162 -15.94 3.85 -9.03
N VAL A 163 -15.62 3.41 -7.82
CA VAL A 163 -16.00 4.08 -6.58
C VAL A 163 -14.76 4.70 -5.96
N ILE A 164 -14.87 5.97 -5.56
CA ILE A 164 -13.79 6.72 -4.91
C ILE A 164 -14.25 7.06 -3.49
N HIS A 165 -13.48 6.63 -2.51
CA HIS A 165 -13.73 6.90 -1.10
C HIS A 165 -12.70 7.89 -0.56
N ASP A 166 -13.16 8.90 0.17
CA ASP A 166 -12.28 9.60 1.10
C ASP A 166 -11.89 8.65 2.24
N ASN A 167 -10.59 8.59 2.54
CA ASN A 167 -10.04 7.70 3.57
C ASN A 167 -9.28 8.51 4.62
N PRO A 168 -9.98 9.24 5.51
CA PRO A 168 -9.32 10.03 6.57
C PRO A 168 -8.57 9.15 7.57
N HIS A 169 -8.93 7.86 7.65
CA HIS A 169 -8.24 6.88 8.49
C HIS A 169 -6.94 6.38 7.86
N GLY A 170 -6.75 6.56 6.55
CA GLY A 170 -5.57 6.17 5.81
C GLY A 170 -5.15 4.71 6.04
N VAL A 171 -6.10 3.78 6.11
CA VAL A 171 -5.84 2.34 6.17
C VAL A 171 -6.55 1.66 5.01
N MET A 172 -5.91 0.70 4.37
CA MET A 172 -6.55 -0.17 3.37
C MET A 172 -5.92 -1.56 3.41
N THR A 173 -6.72 -2.60 3.18
CA THR A 173 -6.21 -3.96 3.05
C THR A 173 -6.62 -4.59 1.71
N ASN A 174 -7.51 -5.57 1.75
CA ASN A 174 -8.07 -6.23 0.58
C ASN A 174 -9.60 -6.25 0.76
N SER A 175 -10.28 -7.16 0.08
CA SER A 175 -11.72 -7.36 0.22
C SER A 175 -12.16 -7.67 1.65
N PRO A 176 -13.40 -7.32 2.06
CA PRO A 176 -14.45 -6.62 1.29
C PRO A 176 -14.15 -5.16 0.93
N ASP A 177 -15.14 -4.47 0.34
CA ASP A 177 -15.06 -3.04 0.02
C ASP A 177 -14.77 -2.15 1.24
N PHE A 178 -14.25 -0.95 0.99
CA PHE A 178 -13.80 -0.03 2.04
C PHE A 178 -14.91 0.34 3.04
N ASN A 179 -16.14 0.57 2.57
CA ASN A 179 -17.26 0.93 3.45
C ASN A 179 -17.64 -0.22 4.40
N TRP A 180 -17.50 -1.47 3.94
CA TRP A 180 -17.68 -2.62 4.81
C TRP A 180 -16.64 -2.65 5.94
N HIS A 181 -15.36 -2.38 5.64
CA HIS A 181 -14.32 -2.31 6.69
C HIS A 181 -14.66 -1.26 7.74
N LEU A 182 -15.10 -0.07 7.33
CA LEU A 182 -15.55 0.97 8.25
C LEU A 182 -16.77 0.54 9.09
N THR A 183 -17.71 -0.18 8.48
CA THR A 183 -18.84 -0.76 9.21
C THR A 183 -18.37 -1.78 10.25
N ASN A 184 -17.39 -2.62 9.90
CA ASN A 184 -16.85 -3.65 10.77
C ASN A 184 -16.15 -3.08 12.02
N VAL A 185 -15.51 -1.89 11.92
CA VAL A 185 -14.90 -1.19 13.07
C VAL A 185 -15.89 -1.02 14.24
N ARG A 186 -17.19 -0.89 13.96
CA ARG A 186 -18.23 -0.73 14.99
C ARG A 186 -18.32 -1.92 15.96
N ASN A 187 -17.88 -3.11 15.55
CA ASN A 187 -17.81 -4.28 16.43
C ASN A 187 -16.70 -4.19 17.49
N TYR A 188 -15.76 -3.25 17.33
CA TYR A 188 -14.53 -3.17 18.13
C TYR A 188 -14.41 -1.87 18.92
N VAL A 189 -15.51 -1.12 19.10
CA VAL A 189 -15.52 0.17 19.85
C VAL A 189 -15.08 0.06 21.31
N SER A 190 -15.06 -1.15 21.89
CA SER A 190 -14.58 -1.40 23.25
C SER A 190 -13.06 -1.60 23.32
N VAL A 191 -12.40 -1.85 22.20
CA VAL A 191 -10.95 -2.09 22.11
C VAL A 191 -10.22 -0.77 22.39
N LYS A 192 -9.25 -0.79 23.30
CA LYS A 192 -8.51 0.40 23.74
C LYS A 192 -7.10 0.04 24.22
N PRO A 193 -6.14 0.98 24.17
CA PRO A 193 -4.77 0.72 24.62
C PRO A 193 -4.66 0.58 26.16
N ASN A 194 -5.57 1.20 26.91
CA ASN A 194 -5.54 1.17 28.37
C ASN A 194 -6.04 -0.16 28.94
N ASN A 195 -5.38 -0.65 29.99
CA ASN A 195 -5.79 -1.86 30.69
C ASN A 195 -7.23 -1.76 31.23
N ASN A 196 -7.93 -2.89 31.19
CA ASN A 196 -9.19 -3.06 31.91
C ASN A 196 -8.93 -3.09 33.42
N LYS A 197 -9.93 -2.64 34.19
CA LYS A 197 -9.90 -2.70 35.65
C LYS A 197 -10.25 -4.12 36.12
N SER A 198 -9.82 -4.46 37.34
CA SER A 198 -10.28 -5.66 38.02
C SER A 198 -11.80 -5.64 38.23
N ILE A 199 -12.39 -6.83 38.28
CA ILE A 199 -13.80 -7.03 38.63
C ILE A 199 -13.91 -7.89 39.89
N GLU A 200 -14.98 -7.71 40.65
CA GLU A 200 -15.29 -8.54 41.81
C GLU A 200 -16.60 -9.30 41.56
N LEU A 201 -16.56 -10.62 41.70
CA LEU A 201 -17.73 -11.50 41.54
C LEU A 201 -17.78 -12.47 42.72
N ASN A 202 -18.89 -12.47 43.47
CA ASN A 202 -19.10 -13.35 44.63
C ASN A 202 -17.95 -13.31 45.67
N GLY A 203 -17.37 -12.13 45.91
CA GLY A 203 -16.27 -11.93 46.85
C GLY A 203 -14.89 -12.39 46.34
N ILE A 204 -14.79 -12.73 45.06
CA ILE A 204 -13.51 -13.07 44.41
C ILE A 204 -13.14 -11.94 43.43
N THR A 205 -11.95 -11.37 43.62
CA THR A 205 -11.38 -10.37 42.71
C THR A 205 -10.66 -11.05 41.54
N PHE A 206 -11.00 -10.64 40.33
CA PHE A 206 -10.34 -11.04 39.09
C PHE A 206 -9.54 -9.86 38.54
N GLU A 207 -8.22 -9.95 38.63
CA GLU A 207 -7.29 -8.96 38.10
C GLU A 207 -6.84 -9.33 36.67
N PRO A 208 -6.52 -8.36 35.81
CA PRO A 208 -5.87 -8.66 34.54
C PRO A 208 -4.55 -9.42 34.75
N PHE A 209 -4.25 -10.41 33.90
CA PHE A 209 -2.98 -11.15 33.96
C PHE A 209 -1.73 -10.30 33.67
N GLY A 210 -1.91 -9.10 33.12
CA GLY A 210 -0.83 -8.18 32.77
C GLY A 210 -1.33 -6.98 31.96
N ASN A 211 -0.42 -6.40 31.17
CA ASN A 211 -0.72 -5.28 30.29
C ASN A 211 -1.39 -5.74 28.98
N GLY A 212 -2.12 -4.83 28.34
CA GLY A 212 -2.79 -5.06 27.05
C GLY A 212 -4.21 -5.61 27.18
N SER A 213 -4.76 -5.71 28.39
CA SER A 213 -6.10 -6.26 28.61
C SER A 213 -7.22 -5.45 27.94
N GLY A 214 -6.99 -4.16 27.65
CA GLY A 214 -7.92 -3.33 26.88
C GLY A 214 -8.02 -3.69 25.40
N ALA A 215 -7.04 -4.40 24.86
CA ALA A 215 -7.02 -4.83 23.46
C ALA A 215 -7.67 -6.21 23.25
N VAL A 216 -8.15 -6.86 24.32
CA VAL A 216 -8.89 -8.13 24.23
C VAL A 216 -10.08 -7.96 23.29
N GLY A 217 -10.17 -8.85 22.30
CA GLY A 217 -11.16 -8.81 21.24
C GLY A 217 -10.56 -8.48 19.88
N LEU A 218 -9.40 -7.81 19.80
CA LEU A 218 -8.72 -7.56 18.54
C LEU A 218 -8.33 -8.90 17.88
N PRO A 219 -8.72 -9.17 16.62
CA PRO A 219 -8.49 -10.46 16.00
C PRO A 219 -7.02 -10.65 15.62
N GLY A 220 -6.49 -11.86 15.78
CA GLY A 220 -5.08 -12.21 15.54
C GLY A 220 -4.80 -12.97 14.25
N ASP A 221 -5.82 -13.30 13.45
CA ASP A 221 -5.66 -14.04 12.20
C ASP A 221 -5.23 -13.12 11.03
N TYR A 222 -4.91 -13.70 9.87
CA TYR A 222 -4.38 -12.99 8.70
C TYR A 222 -5.44 -12.57 7.67
N LEU A 223 -6.74 -12.71 7.97
CA LEU A 223 -7.79 -12.25 7.06
C LEU A 223 -7.71 -10.72 6.87
N PRO A 224 -8.08 -10.19 5.70
CA PRO A 224 -8.06 -8.75 5.45
C PRO A 224 -8.82 -7.91 6.48
N PRO A 225 -10.06 -8.27 6.91
CA PRO A 225 -10.75 -7.56 7.98
C PRO A 225 -9.96 -7.50 9.29
N SER A 226 -9.31 -8.60 9.67
CA SER A 226 -8.54 -8.68 10.91
C SER A 226 -7.27 -7.82 10.84
N ARG A 227 -6.56 -7.85 9.69
CA ARG A 227 -5.39 -6.99 9.44
C ARG A 227 -5.77 -5.52 9.39
N PHE A 228 -6.92 -5.17 8.81
CA PHE A 228 -7.42 -3.78 8.78
C PHE A 228 -7.60 -3.25 10.20
N LEU A 229 -8.25 -4.03 11.08
CA LEU A 229 -8.48 -3.64 12.48
C LEU A 229 -7.17 -3.48 13.26
N ARG A 230 -6.21 -4.39 13.09
CA ARG A 230 -4.90 -4.29 13.76
C ARG A 230 -4.10 -3.08 13.28
N ALA A 231 -4.08 -2.83 11.97
CA ALA A 231 -3.40 -1.67 11.39
C ALA A 231 -4.04 -0.36 11.84
N LEU A 232 -5.38 -0.27 11.82
CA LEU A 232 -6.13 0.88 12.32
C LEU A 232 -5.88 1.10 13.81
N PHE A 233 -5.99 0.06 14.63
CA PHE A 233 -5.72 0.18 16.07
C PHE A 233 -4.29 0.66 16.35
N GLY A 234 -3.29 0.09 15.67
CA GLY A 234 -1.89 0.51 15.80
C GLY A 234 -1.69 1.97 15.40
N LYS A 235 -2.30 2.41 14.30
CA LYS A 235 -2.25 3.80 13.83
C LYS A 235 -2.91 4.77 14.82
N GLU A 236 -4.11 4.47 15.30
CA GLU A 236 -4.89 5.38 16.15
C GLU A 236 -4.37 5.45 17.60
N THR A 237 -3.55 4.49 18.02
CA THR A 237 -3.03 4.42 19.40
C THR A 237 -1.54 4.70 19.52
N ILE A 238 -0.85 4.97 18.41
CA ILE A 238 0.58 5.28 18.44
C ILE A 238 0.83 6.65 19.09
N ASN A 239 2.01 6.80 19.67
CA ASN A 239 2.46 8.08 20.20
C ASN A 239 2.62 9.11 19.08
N LYS A 240 2.61 10.39 19.47
CA LYS A 240 2.96 11.52 18.62
C LYS A 240 4.30 11.25 17.90
N ILE A 241 4.32 11.50 16.59
CA ILE A 241 5.48 11.27 15.70
C ILE A 241 6.04 12.64 15.29
N GLU A 242 7.30 12.92 15.61
CA GLU A 242 7.88 14.27 15.43
C GLU A 242 8.64 14.43 14.10
N ASN A 243 9.23 13.36 13.58
CA ASN A 243 10.10 13.40 12.40
C ASN A 243 9.94 12.17 11.49
N GLU A 244 10.59 12.23 10.33
CA GLU A 244 10.51 11.19 9.29
C GLU A 244 11.01 9.82 9.78
N ASP A 245 12.15 9.76 10.47
CA ASP A 245 12.71 8.50 10.96
C ASP A 245 11.77 7.82 11.97
N GLU A 246 11.19 8.59 12.90
CA GLU A 246 10.15 8.10 13.80
C GLU A 246 8.91 7.61 13.03
N CYS A 247 8.52 8.31 11.97
CA CYS A 247 7.37 7.96 11.15
C CYS A 247 7.58 6.64 10.42
N VAL A 248 8.73 6.46 9.78
CA VAL A 248 9.11 5.21 9.11
C VAL A 248 9.19 4.07 10.13
N ASN A 249 9.80 4.30 11.28
CA ASN A 249 9.90 3.28 12.33
C ASN A 249 8.52 2.88 12.88
N ALA A 250 7.66 3.86 13.17
CA ALA A 250 6.28 3.67 13.59
C ALA A 250 5.49 2.84 12.56
N ALA A 251 5.60 3.18 11.28
CA ALA A 251 4.93 2.46 10.21
C ALA A 251 5.35 0.99 10.15
N PHE A 252 6.66 0.72 10.23
CA PHE A 252 7.18 -0.65 10.21
C PHE A 252 6.75 -1.45 11.44
N HIS A 253 6.65 -0.83 12.62
CA HIS A 253 6.12 -1.48 13.82
C HIS A 253 4.63 -1.79 13.73
N ILE A 254 3.81 -0.88 13.20
CA ILE A 254 2.37 -1.14 12.99
C ILE A 254 2.20 -2.28 11.99
N LEU A 255 2.90 -2.22 10.86
CA LEU A 255 2.81 -3.25 9.82
C LEU A 255 3.39 -4.60 10.28
N ALA A 256 4.32 -4.62 11.24
CA ALA A 256 4.79 -5.88 11.83
C ALA A 256 3.67 -6.67 12.55
N SER A 257 2.59 -6.01 13.00
CA SER A 257 1.42 -6.69 13.58
C SER A 257 0.58 -7.50 12.57
N VAL A 258 0.85 -7.30 11.27
CA VAL A 258 0.15 -7.94 10.16
C VAL A 258 1.11 -8.63 9.19
N ASP A 259 2.41 -8.66 9.51
CA ASP A 259 3.45 -9.38 8.76
C ASP A 259 3.17 -10.89 8.81
N ILE A 260 3.22 -11.55 7.65
CA ILE A 260 2.83 -12.94 7.47
C ILE A 260 4.09 -13.80 7.34
N PRO A 261 4.45 -14.60 8.36
CA PRO A 261 5.56 -15.54 8.28
C PRO A 261 5.28 -16.65 7.26
N LYS A 262 6.32 -17.11 6.56
CA LYS A 262 6.21 -18.28 5.67
C LYS A 262 5.68 -19.48 6.45
N GLY A 263 4.57 -20.04 5.98
CA GLY A 263 3.94 -21.24 6.51
C GLY A 263 2.68 -20.99 7.35
N SER A 264 2.48 -19.76 7.81
CA SER A 264 1.30 -19.35 8.60
C SER A 264 0.03 -19.25 7.76
N VAL A 265 0.16 -18.93 6.47
CA VAL A 265 -0.94 -18.93 5.50
C VAL A 265 -0.56 -19.80 4.30
N ARG A 266 -1.45 -20.70 3.92
CA ARG A 266 -1.27 -21.63 2.79
C ARG A 266 -2.48 -21.55 1.88
N THR A 267 -2.23 -21.52 0.59
CA THR A 267 -3.23 -21.44 -0.48
C THR A 267 -2.96 -22.56 -1.49
N ASP A 268 -3.89 -22.79 -2.40
CA ASP A 268 -3.68 -23.72 -3.53
C ASP A 268 -2.55 -23.28 -4.46
N GLN A 269 -2.15 -22.00 -4.39
CA GLN A 269 -1.09 -21.38 -5.20
C GLN A 269 0.27 -21.36 -4.48
N GLY A 270 0.33 -21.79 -3.22
CA GLY A 270 1.54 -21.80 -2.41
C GLY A 270 1.39 -21.08 -1.06
N VAL A 271 2.53 -20.72 -0.47
CA VAL A 271 2.59 -20.06 0.84
C VAL A 271 2.43 -18.56 0.64
N ASP A 272 1.37 -17.97 1.21
CA ASP A 272 1.22 -16.51 1.25
C ASP A 272 2.05 -15.96 2.42
N TYR A 273 2.93 -14.99 2.15
CA TYR A 273 3.83 -14.39 3.12
C TYR A 273 4.17 -12.96 2.72
N THR A 274 4.58 -12.14 3.69
CA THR A 274 5.00 -10.75 3.45
C THR A 274 6.37 -10.72 2.76
N GLN A 275 6.41 -10.44 1.45
CA GLN A 275 7.64 -10.41 0.66
C GLN A 275 8.50 -9.17 0.94
N TYR A 276 7.85 -8.02 1.13
CA TYR A 276 8.50 -6.78 1.53
C TYR A 276 7.54 -5.86 2.29
N THR A 277 8.13 -4.93 3.03
CA THR A 277 7.44 -3.81 3.67
C THR A 277 8.12 -2.54 3.23
N ALA A 278 7.33 -1.56 2.80
CA ALA A 278 7.81 -0.30 2.26
C ALA A 278 7.14 0.91 2.91
N SER A 279 7.80 2.06 2.85
CA SER A 279 7.29 3.37 3.25
C SER A 279 7.76 4.45 2.28
N MET A 280 6.81 5.13 1.67
CA MET A 280 6.96 6.24 0.74
C MET A 280 6.70 7.55 1.47
N VAL A 281 7.70 8.41 1.57
CA VAL A 281 7.59 9.71 2.24
C VAL A 281 7.31 10.79 1.20
N CYS A 282 6.06 11.27 1.19
CA CYS A 282 5.53 12.17 0.15
C CYS A 282 6.32 13.48 0.09
N ASN A 283 6.70 14.02 1.25
CA ASN A 283 7.30 15.35 1.36
C ASN A 283 8.78 15.36 0.94
N THR A 284 9.53 14.30 1.25
CA THR A 284 10.98 14.25 1.01
C THR A 284 11.38 13.43 -0.21
N GLY A 285 10.42 12.80 -0.90
CA GLY A 285 10.73 11.99 -2.07
C GLY A 285 11.43 10.66 -1.71
N THR A 286 11.38 10.26 -0.44
CA THR A 286 12.18 9.13 0.06
C THR A 286 11.38 7.85 0.11
N TYR A 287 11.93 6.78 -0.47
CA TYR A 287 11.38 5.43 -0.45
C TYR A 287 12.23 4.55 0.48
N TYR A 288 11.60 3.97 1.48
CA TYR A 288 12.20 3.04 2.44
C TYR A 288 11.61 1.66 2.24
N PHE A 289 12.42 0.60 2.33
CA PHE A 289 11.89 -0.76 2.31
C PHE A 289 12.81 -1.76 3.03
N LYS A 290 12.22 -2.88 3.45
CA LYS A 290 12.93 -4.10 3.83
C LYS A 290 12.25 -5.29 3.15
N THR A 291 12.95 -6.40 3.00
CA THR A 291 12.36 -7.64 2.46
C THR A 291 12.21 -8.68 3.54
N TYR A 292 11.51 -9.78 3.23
CA TYR A 292 11.37 -10.91 4.13
C TYR A 292 12.73 -11.45 4.59
N ASP A 293 13.67 -11.62 3.65
CA ASP A 293 14.98 -12.23 3.91
C ASP A 293 16.05 -11.20 4.33
N ASN A 294 15.75 -9.90 4.24
CA ASN A 294 16.62 -8.82 4.72
C ASN A 294 15.84 -7.74 5.48
N ASN A 295 15.96 -7.77 6.80
CA ASN A 295 15.32 -6.84 7.72
C ASN A 295 16.03 -5.47 7.85
N GLN A 296 17.17 -5.26 7.20
CA GLN A 296 17.78 -3.93 7.16
C GLN A 296 16.96 -3.01 6.25
N ILE A 297 16.50 -1.88 6.79
CA ILE A 297 15.79 -0.88 5.99
C ILE A 297 16.77 -0.23 5.01
N THR A 298 16.46 -0.36 3.73
CA THR A 298 17.12 0.32 2.62
C THR A 298 16.38 1.62 2.33
N ARG A 299 17.13 2.68 2.01
CA ARG A 299 16.60 4.02 1.70
C ARG A 299 17.04 4.44 0.30
N PHE A 300 16.12 5.01 -0.46
CA PHE A 300 16.37 5.66 -1.74
C PHE A 300 15.66 7.01 -1.80
N CYS A 301 16.32 8.06 -2.25
CA CYS A 301 15.71 9.39 -2.40
C CYS A 301 15.53 9.74 -3.87
N LEU A 302 14.28 9.99 -4.30
CA LEU A 302 13.94 10.33 -5.68
C LEU A 302 14.70 11.56 -6.17
N PHE A 303 14.83 12.57 -5.31
CA PHE A 303 15.47 13.85 -5.66
C PHE A 303 16.99 13.78 -5.87
N ASN A 304 17.61 12.60 -5.67
CA ASN A 304 19.00 12.38 -6.04
C ASN A 304 19.17 11.90 -7.50
N GLU A 305 18.08 11.63 -8.21
CA GLU A 305 18.08 11.20 -9.60
C GLU A 305 17.92 12.37 -10.58
N ASP A 306 18.35 12.16 -11.82
CA ASP A 306 18.17 13.12 -12.91
C ASP A 306 16.80 12.91 -13.56
N PHE A 307 15.88 13.86 -13.33
CA PHE A 307 14.50 13.79 -13.84
C PHE A 307 14.40 14.00 -15.36
N GLU A 308 15.45 14.54 -15.99
CA GLU A 308 15.53 14.74 -17.44
C GLU A 308 16.38 13.64 -18.11
N ALA A 309 16.71 12.58 -17.38
CA ALA A 309 17.37 11.41 -17.94
C ALA A 309 16.52 10.83 -19.09
N LYS A 310 17.20 10.26 -20.09
CA LYS A 310 16.52 9.67 -21.26
C LYS A 310 15.97 8.27 -20.99
N GLU A 311 16.59 7.58 -20.04
CA GLU A 311 16.32 6.17 -19.78
C GLU A 311 15.94 5.94 -18.31
N PRO A 312 14.98 5.04 -18.05
CA PRO A 312 14.67 4.57 -16.70
C PRO A 312 15.86 3.84 -16.08
N LYS A 313 15.83 3.72 -14.75
CA LYS A 313 16.79 2.94 -13.98
C LYS A 313 16.08 1.88 -13.18
N THR A 314 16.76 0.74 -13.01
CA THR A 314 16.26 -0.41 -12.25
C THR A 314 17.37 -0.87 -11.33
N TRP A 315 17.06 -1.07 -10.06
CA TRP A 315 17.97 -1.65 -9.07
C TRP A 315 17.41 -2.97 -8.55
N ASN A 316 18.25 -4.00 -8.57
CA ASN A 316 17.95 -5.27 -7.94
C ASN A 316 17.87 -5.10 -6.42
N VAL A 317 16.86 -5.73 -5.82
CA VAL A 317 16.68 -5.72 -4.37
C VAL A 317 17.65 -6.72 -3.72
N LEU A 318 18.42 -6.25 -2.74
CA LEU A 318 19.33 -7.09 -1.97
C LEU A 318 18.55 -7.97 -0.98
N LEU A 319 18.44 -9.27 -1.29
CA LEU A 319 17.70 -10.24 -0.50
C LEU A 319 18.45 -10.82 0.71
N PRO A 320 19.77 -11.10 0.67
CA PRO A 320 20.45 -11.67 1.83
C PRO A 320 20.46 -10.70 3.02
N GLN A 321 20.18 -11.22 4.21
CA GLN A 321 20.22 -10.46 5.46
C GLN A 321 21.56 -9.75 5.62
N GLN A 322 21.48 -8.44 5.85
CA GLN A 322 22.65 -7.63 6.19
C GLN A 322 22.81 -7.56 7.71
N TYR A 323 24.01 -7.84 8.19
CA TYR A 323 24.38 -7.72 9.60
C TYR A 323 25.43 -6.64 9.76
N LYS A 324 25.26 -5.78 10.78
CA LYS A 324 26.36 -4.95 11.26
C LYS A 324 27.25 -5.81 12.16
N GLN A 325 28.40 -6.23 11.64
CA GLN A 325 29.40 -6.93 12.43
C GLN A 325 30.03 -5.95 13.45
N LEU A 326 30.03 -6.33 14.72
CA LEU A 326 30.62 -5.49 15.79
C LEU A 326 32.09 -5.85 16.09
N ASN A 327 32.55 -7.03 15.69
CA ASN A 327 33.91 -7.54 15.94
C ASN A 327 34.44 -8.42 14.81
#